data_AF-A0A430AGM9-F1
#
_entry.id   AF-A0A430AGM9-F1
#
_cell.length_a   1.000
_cell.length_b   1.000
_cell.length_c   1.000
_cell.angle_alpha   90.00
_cell.angle_beta   90.00
_cell.angle_gamma   90.00
#
_symmetry.space_group_name_H-M   'P 1'
#
loop_
_entity.id
_entity.type
_entity.pdbx_description
1 polymer ?
#
loop_
_entity_poly.entity_id
_entity_poly.type
_entity_poly.pdbx_seq_one_letter_code
_entity_poly.pdbx_strand_id
1 'polypeptide(L)'
;MLDFRNQMVRLKWSSVGSYAMAAVKMGVAFFSFSIFLGINALYTVVVGIGKHQSVIGMMDKKKHGAQYYYKRIGGLIFLASLLYLAYTFKLFFLNQTVRYTNISAITIATITFGEIGVSIYGIIKARKKNDLLMKAVKLLNLSSALVGLVLTQAAILSFAETKPYNGYNAISGFLFGGITLGIGLWMMCEKRKEEPEHKPEPKPLTSQQQHKSQ
;
A
#
# COMPACT_ATOMS: atom_id res chain seq x y z
N MET A 1 26.19 6.06 -4.29
CA MET A 1 25.59 6.09 -2.92
C MET A 1 24.40 7.06 -2.80
N LEU A 2 24.33 8.13 -3.61
CA LEU A 2 23.28 9.16 -3.59
C LEU A 2 21.85 8.64 -3.87
N ASP A 3 21.68 7.70 -4.81
CA ASP A 3 20.34 7.18 -5.19
C ASP A 3 19.63 6.42 -4.06
N PHE A 4 20.37 5.73 -3.18
CA PHE A 4 19.80 4.95 -2.08
C PHE A 4 19.19 5.82 -0.97
N ARG A 5 19.92 6.86 -0.53
CA ARG A 5 19.41 7.82 0.46
C ARG A 5 18.19 8.58 -0.08
N ASN A 6 18.22 8.99 -1.34
CA ASN A 6 17.11 9.69 -1.97
C ASN A 6 15.86 8.82 -2.06
N GLN A 7 15.98 7.52 -2.33
CA GLN A 7 14.84 6.60 -2.33
C GLN A 7 14.22 6.43 -0.94
N MET A 8 15.04 6.24 0.10
CA MET A 8 14.54 6.13 1.48
C MET A 8 13.85 7.41 1.93
N VAL A 9 14.44 8.59 1.69
CA VAL A 9 13.85 9.88 2.04
C VAL A 9 12.50 10.05 1.34
N ARG A 10 12.43 9.76 0.04
CA ARG A 10 11.18 9.83 -0.72
C ARG A 10 10.11 8.86 -0.20
N LEU A 11 10.50 7.64 0.17
CA LEU A 11 9.56 6.66 0.71
C LEU A 11 9.05 7.06 2.10
N LYS A 12 9.91 7.66 2.95
CA LYS A 12 9.50 8.25 4.23
C LYS A 12 8.48 9.37 4.03
N TRP A 13 8.76 10.33 3.15
CA TRP A 13 7.82 11.40 2.81
C TRP A 13 6.49 10.86 2.27
N SER A 14 6.54 9.84 1.40
CA SER A 14 5.34 9.18 0.89
C SER A 14 4.54 8.44 1.96
N SER A 15 5.21 7.84 2.95
CA SER A 15 4.56 7.20 4.10
C SER A 15 3.83 8.22 4.98
N VAL A 16 4.49 9.35 5.30
CA VAL A 16 3.85 10.47 6.01
C VAL A 16 2.63 10.99 5.24
N GLY A 17 2.75 11.14 3.91
CA GLY A 17 1.63 11.53 3.06
C GLY A 17 0.45 10.56 3.12
N SER A 18 0.71 9.25 3.17
CA SER A 18 -0.36 8.24 3.36
C SER A 18 -1.06 8.39 4.71
N TYR A 19 -0.33 8.64 5.81
CA TYR A 19 -0.96 8.87 7.11
C TYR A 19 -1.79 10.16 7.13
N ALA A 20 -1.30 11.24 6.52
CA ALA A 20 -2.06 12.48 6.40
C ALA A 20 -3.37 12.26 5.62
N MET A 21 -3.34 11.54 4.50
CA MET A 21 -4.55 11.20 3.73
C MET A 21 -5.52 10.34 4.54
N ALA A 22 -5.02 9.36 5.29
CA ALA A 22 -5.86 8.54 6.17
C ALA A 22 -6.56 9.39 7.25
N ALA A 23 -5.86 10.36 7.85
CA ALA A 23 -6.44 11.27 8.84
C ALA A 23 -7.55 12.15 8.23
N VAL A 24 -7.32 12.70 7.04
CA VAL A 24 -8.34 13.48 6.31
C VAL A 24 -9.59 12.62 6.05
N LYS A 25 -9.41 11.39 5.53
CA LYS A 25 -10.53 10.48 5.28
C LYS A 25 -11.27 10.07 6.55
N MET A 26 -10.56 9.83 7.64
CA MET A 26 -11.18 9.54 8.95
C MET A 26 -12.07 10.70 9.41
N GLY A 27 -11.60 11.94 9.27
CA GLY A 27 -12.41 13.13 9.54
C GLY A 27 -13.67 13.16 8.68
N VAL A 28 -13.53 13.00 7.36
CA VAL A 28 -14.68 12.97 6.45
C VAL A 28 -15.63 11.79 6.74
N ALA A 29 -15.09 10.63 7.13
CA ALA A 29 -15.87 9.44 7.49
C ALA A 29 -16.70 9.66 8.74
N PHE A 30 -16.14 10.34 9.73
CA PHE A 30 -16.84 10.73 10.96
C PHE A 30 -18.00 11.67 10.65
N PHE A 31 -17.77 12.74 9.87
CA PHE A 31 -18.84 13.68 9.50
C PHE A 31 -19.89 13.09 8.57
N SER A 32 -19.51 12.14 7.71
CA SER A 32 -20.42 11.52 6.74
C SER A 32 -21.07 10.23 7.24
N PHE A 33 -20.77 9.80 8.48
CA PHE A 33 -21.15 8.49 9.04
C PHE A 33 -20.85 7.30 8.10
N SER A 34 -19.80 7.41 7.27
CA SER A 34 -19.50 6.42 6.23
C SER A 34 -18.49 5.39 6.72
N ILE A 35 -18.99 4.20 7.02
CA ILE A 35 -18.16 3.04 7.37
C ILE A 35 -17.28 2.63 6.18
N PHE A 36 -17.80 2.75 4.94
CA PHE A 36 -17.04 2.40 3.74
C PHE A 36 -15.80 3.29 3.55
N LEU A 37 -15.96 4.60 3.77
CA LEU A 37 -14.84 5.53 3.76
C LEU A 37 -13.86 5.27 4.92
N GLY A 38 -14.37 4.91 6.10
CA GLY A 38 -13.55 4.53 7.25
C GLY A 38 -12.66 3.31 6.97
N ILE A 39 -13.20 2.27 6.32
CA ILE A 39 -12.42 1.10 5.91
C ILE A 39 -11.37 1.47 4.86
N ASN A 40 -11.72 2.34 3.92
CA ASN A 40 -10.77 2.85 2.94
C ASN A 40 -9.63 3.65 3.61
N ALA A 41 -9.95 4.46 4.62
CA ALA A 41 -8.96 5.17 5.42
C ALA A 41 -8.04 4.20 6.17
N LEU A 42 -8.58 3.13 6.77
CA LEU A 42 -7.79 2.07 7.39
C LEU A 42 -6.85 1.39 6.38
N TYR A 43 -7.33 1.16 5.16
CA TYR A 43 -6.48 0.64 4.08
C TYR A 43 -5.33 1.60 3.75
N THR A 44 -5.59 2.91 3.71
CA THR A 44 -4.55 3.94 3.53
C THR A 44 -3.53 3.95 4.69
N VAL A 45 -3.96 3.68 5.94
CA VAL A 45 -3.04 3.49 7.08
C VAL A 45 -2.12 2.28 6.84
N VAL A 46 -2.67 1.16 6.37
CA VAL A 46 -1.89 -0.05 6.04
C VAL A 46 -0.83 0.25 4.98
N VAL A 47 -1.14 1.08 3.99
CA VAL A 47 -0.17 1.58 3.00
C VAL A 47 0.94 2.38 3.67
N GLY A 48 0.60 3.28 4.59
CA GLY A 48 1.57 4.04 5.39
C GLY A 48 2.54 3.12 6.14
N ILE A 49 2.00 2.12 6.83
CA ILE A 49 2.77 1.13 7.61
C ILE A 49 3.65 0.29 6.69
N GLY A 50 3.14 -0.20 5.55
CA GLY A 50 3.92 -1.02 4.63
C GLY A 50 5.08 -0.26 3.97
N LYS A 51 4.90 1.03 3.66
CA LYS A 51 5.99 1.92 3.21
C LYS A 51 7.02 2.13 4.32
N HIS A 52 6.59 2.33 5.56
CA HIS A 52 7.49 2.47 6.70
C HIS A 52 8.31 1.20 6.95
N GLN A 53 7.68 0.02 6.93
CA GLN A 53 8.37 -1.27 7.04
C GLN A 53 9.37 -1.50 5.90
N SER A 54 9.05 -1.04 4.69
CA SER A 54 9.98 -1.10 3.56
C SER A 54 11.22 -0.23 3.79
N VAL A 55 11.08 0.95 4.41
CA VAL A 55 12.24 1.79 4.79
C VAL A 55 13.09 1.09 5.85
N ILE A 56 12.46 0.52 6.89
CA ILE A 56 13.19 -0.22 7.93
C ILE A 56 13.94 -1.40 7.33
N GLY A 57 13.30 -2.20 6.47
CA GLY A 57 13.95 -3.33 5.80
C GLY A 57 15.09 -2.94 4.87
N MET A 58 15.12 -1.70 4.35
CA MET A 58 16.28 -1.19 3.60
C MET A 58 17.45 -0.83 4.51
N MET A 59 17.18 -0.40 5.74
CA MET A 59 18.19 -0.04 6.74
C MET A 59 18.71 -1.29 7.47
N ASP A 60 17.87 -2.29 7.68
CA ASP A 60 18.15 -3.47 8.50
C ASP A 60 18.76 -4.64 7.70
N LYS A 61 19.84 -4.38 6.96
CA LYS A 61 20.49 -5.42 6.12
C LYS A 61 21.10 -6.58 6.90
N LYS A 62 21.34 -6.43 8.21
CA LYS A 62 22.11 -7.38 9.03
C LYS A 62 21.26 -8.28 9.93
N LYS A 63 20.00 -7.92 10.22
CA LYS A 63 19.20 -8.57 11.28
C LYS A 63 18.05 -9.41 10.71
N HIS A 64 17.36 -8.91 9.68
CA HIS A 64 16.28 -9.64 9.01
C HIS A 64 16.39 -9.46 7.49
N GLY A 65 16.22 -10.53 6.72
CA GLY A 65 16.27 -10.48 5.26
C GLY A 65 15.13 -9.64 4.66
N ALA A 66 15.36 -9.05 3.48
CA ALA A 66 14.33 -8.30 2.75
C ALA A 66 13.04 -9.11 2.49
N GLN A 67 13.16 -10.44 2.44
CA GLN A 67 12.04 -11.36 2.29
C GLN A 67 11.10 -11.37 3.50
N TYR A 68 11.62 -11.18 4.72
CA TYR A 68 10.81 -11.07 5.92
C TYR A 68 9.85 -9.88 5.84
N TYR A 69 10.38 -8.68 5.55
CA TYR A 69 9.56 -7.47 5.40
C TYR A 69 8.61 -7.56 4.21
N TYR A 70 9.04 -8.15 3.09
CA TYR A 70 8.17 -8.40 1.94
C TYR A 70 6.93 -9.21 2.32
N LYS A 71 7.12 -10.34 3.02
CA LYS A 71 6.02 -11.19 3.47
C LYS A 71 5.14 -10.51 4.51
N ARG A 72 5.71 -9.72 5.43
CA ARG A 72 4.92 -8.93 6.39
C ARG A 72 4.03 -7.91 5.69
N ILE A 73 4.54 -7.20 4.68
CA ILE A 73 3.74 -6.27 3.87
C ILE A 73 2.63 -7.03 3.13
N GLY A 74 2.94 -8.20 2.57
CA GLY A 74 1.93 -9.10 1.98
C GLY A 74 0.83 -9.48 2.97
N GLY A 75 1.19 -9.86 4.20
CA GLY A 75 0.24 -10.17 5.27
C GLY A 75 -0.63 -8.97 5.68
N LEU A 76 -0.07 -7.77 5.71
CA LEU A 76 -0.84 -6.55 5.95
C LEU A 76 -1.88 -6.29 4.84
N ILE A 77 -1.47 -6.42 3.57
CA ILE A 77 -2.39 -6.29 2.43
C ILE A 77 -3.48 -7.36 2.50
N PHE A 78 -3.11 -8.61 2.79
CA PHE A 78 -4.06 -9.71 2.92
C PHE A 78 -5.11 -9.43 4.00
N LEU A 79 -4.67 -9.07 5.21
CA LEU A 79 -5.58 -8.79 6.32
C LEU A 79 -6.51 -7.59 6.03
N ALA A 80 -5.96 -6.50 5.46
CA ALA A 80 -6.75 -5.33 5.09
C ALA A 80 -7.79 -5.66 4.00
N SER A 81 -7.40 -6.49 3.02
CA SER A 81 -8.28 -6.89 1.92
C SER A 81 -9.38 -7.85 2.41
N LEU A 82 -9.09 -8.69 3.41
CA LEU A 82 -10.08 -9.56 4.03
C LEU A 82 -11.15 -8.73 4.77
N LEU A 83 -10.75 -7.72 5.54
CA LEU A 83 -11.66 -6.78 6.20
C LEU A 83 -12.52 -6.01 5.18
N TYR A 84 -11.89 -5.55 4.10
CA TYR A 84 -12.57 -4.86 3.01
C TYR A 84 -13.63 -5.75 2.32
N LEU A 85 -13.27 -6.99 2.00
CA LEU A 85 -14.19 -7.96 1.38
C LEU A 85 -15.32 -8.35 2.34
N ALA A 86 -15.03 -8.59 3.62
CA ALA A 86 -16.06 -8.90 4.61
C ALA A 86 -17.09 -7.77 4.72
N TYR A 87 -16.64 -6.52 4.66
CA TYR A 87 -17.55 -5.36 4.63
C TYR A 87 -18.32 -5.25 3.32
N THR A 88 -17.66 -5.41 2.18
CA THR A 88 -18.32 -5.41 0.86
C THR A 88 -19.40 -6.50 0.78
N PHE A 89 -19.11 -7.68 1.33
CA PHE A 89 -20.04 -8.79 1.46
C PHE A 89 -21.24 -8.43 2.33
N LYS A 90 -20.99 -7.86 3.53
CA LYS A 90 -22.06 -7.37 4.40
C LYS A 90 -22.96 -6.34 3.70
N LEU A 91 -22.36 -5.39 2.98
CA LEU A 91 -23.07 -4.33 2.27
C LEU A 91 -23.97 -4.91 1.16
N PHE A 92 -23.47 -5.89 0.41
CA PHE A 92 -24.21 -6.58 -0.65
C PHE A 92 -25.41 -7.36 -0.10
N PHE A 93 -25.23 -8.17 0.95
CA PHE A 93 -26.31 -9.00 1.51
C PHE A 93 -27.37 -8.19 2.27
N LEU A 94 -27.00 -7.06 2.88
CA LEU A 94 -27.95 -6.20 3.61
C LEU A 94 -28.66 -5.18 2.71
N ASN A 95 -28.41 -5.19 1.39
CA ASN A 95 -28.94 -4.19 0.44
C ASN A 95 -28.74 -2.74 0.89
N GLN A 96 -27.74 -2.46 1.72
CA GLN A 96 -27.51 -1.12 2.24
C GLN A 96 -26.90 -0.26 1.14
N THR A 97 -27.63 0.78 0.74
CA THR A 97 -27.11 1.76 -0.21
C THR A 97 -26.22 2.74 0.54
N VAL A 98 -24.97 2.86 0.09
CA VAL A 98 -24.08 3.90 0.60
C VAL A 98 -24.52 5.22 -0.01
N ARG A 99 -25.38 5.95 0.71
CA ARG A 99 -25.82 7.28 0.29
C ARG A 99 -24.91 8.33 0.89
N TYR A 100 -24.24 9.08 0.02
CA TYR A 100 -23.47 10.24 0.39
C TYR A 100 -24.27 11.51 0.09
N THR A 101 -24.03 12.57 0.85
CA THR A 101 -24.53 13.90 0.49
C THR A 101 -23.71 14.44 -0.69
N ASN A 102 -24.32 15.33 -1.49
CA ASN A 102 -23.66 15.99 -2.63
C ASN A 102 -22.27 16.54 -2.29
N ILE A 103 -22.12 17.13 -1.12
CA ILE A 103 -20.84 17.69 -0.68
C ILE A 103 -19.86 16.58 -0.26
N SER A 104 -20.32 15.55 0.46
CA SER A 104 -19.41 14.53 0.98
C SER A 104 -18.85 13.62 -0.10
N ALA A 105 -19.63 13.19 -1.08
CA ALA A 105 -19.07 12.34 -2.13
C ALA A 105 -18.16 13.10 -3.13
N ILE A 106 -18.31 14.42 -3.36
CA ILE A 106 -17.41 15.20 -4.23
C ILE A 106 -16.06 15.29 -3.52
N THR A 107 -16.12 15.55 -2.20
CA THR A 107 -14.96 15.54 -1.31
C THR A 107 -14.26 14.17 -1.33
N ILE A 108 -15.03 13.07 -1.18
CA ILE A 108 -14.50 11.71 -1.22
C ILE A 108 -13.83 11.43 -2.56
N ALA A 109 -14.53 11.65 -3.67
CA ALA A 109 -14.01 11.41 -5.02
C ALA A 109 -12.71 12.19 -5.28
N THR A 110 -12.65 13.46 -4.85
CA THR A 110 -11.46 14.30 -5.00
C THR A 110 -10.28 13.74 -4.21
N ILE A 111 -10.49 13.39 -2.94
CA ILE A 111 -9.45 12.84 -2.07
C ILE A 111 -8.96 11.49 -2.60
N THR A 112 -9.87 10.60 -2.97
CA THR A 112 -9.51 9.25 -3.45
C THR A 112 -8.84 9.30 -4.80
N PHE A 113 -9.24 10.20 -5.70
CA PHE A 113 -8.56 10.40 -6.97
C PHE A 113 -7.13 10.92 -6.79
N GLY A 114 -6.93 11.87 -5.87
CA GLY A 114 -5.60 12.32 -5.46
C GLY A 114 -4.74 11.18 -4.91
N GLU A 115 -5.29 10.32 -4.07
CA GLU A 115 -4.57 9.15 -3.54
C GLU A 115 -4.22 8.13 -4.62
N ILE A 116 -5.13 7.85 -5.56
CA ILE A 116 -4.84 7.01 -6.72
C ILE A 116 -3.65 7.58 -7.49
N GLY A 117 -3.63 8.90 -7.75
CA GLY A 117 -2.52 9.58 -8.40
C GLY A 117 -1.19 9.42 -7.65
N VAL A 118 -1.20 9.59 -6.32
CA VAL A 118 -0.02 9.37 -5.46
C VAL A 118 0.44 7.91 -5.51
N SER A 119 -0.49 6.96 -5.48
CA SER A 119 -0.20 5.52 -5.58
C SER A 119 0.42 5.16 -6.93
N ILE A 120 -0.12 5.67 -8.05
CA ILE A 120 0.43 5.48 -9.40
C ILE A 120 1.84 6.08 -9.48
N TYR A 121 2.04 7.31 -8.99
CA TYR A 121 3.37 7.93 -8.94
C TYR A 121 4.37 7.08 -8.14
N GLY A 122 3.92 6.49 -7.03
CA GLY A 122 4.69 5.55 -6.21
C GLY A 122 5.07 4.28 -6.97
N ILE A 123 4.19 3.74 -7.81
CA ILE A 123 4.47 2.58 -8.67
C ILE A 123 5.54 2.91 -9.70
N ILE A 124 5.36 4.01 -10.43
CA ILE A 124 6.26 4.43 -11.52
C ILE A 124 7.66 4.67 -10.98
N LYS A 125 7.78 5.31 -9.81
CA LYS A 125 9.09 5.75 -9.31
C LYS A 125 9.77 4.82 -8.31
N ALA A 126 9.19 3.66 -8.00
CA ALA A 126 9.90 2.60 -7.31
C ALA A 126 10.95 1.95 -8.25
N ARG A 127 12.25 2.18 -7.97
CA ARG A 127 13.41 1.79 -8.79
C ARG A 127 13.98 0.42 -8.37
N LYS A 128 14.90 -0.12 -9.18
CA LYS A 128 15.43 -1.51 -9.12
C LYS A 128 16.35 -1.87 -7.93
N LYS A 129 16.77 -0.93 -7.06
CA LYS A 129 17.68 -1.25 -5.93
C LYS A 129 16.87 -1.67 -4.69
N ASN A 130 17.14 -2.87 -4.16
CA ASN A 130 16.25 -3.63 -3.25
C ASN A 130 14.96 -4.09 -3.94
N ASP A 131 15.13 -4.79 -5.07
CA ASP A 131 14.09 -5.28 -5.98
C ASP A 131 12.86 -5.82 -5.25
N LEU A 132 13.06 -6.56 -4.16
CA LEU A 132 11.97 -7.15 -3.40
C LEU A 132 11.14 -6.14 -2.58
N LEU A 133 11.78 -5.24 -1.82
CA LEU A 133 11.05 -4.23 -1.02
C LEU A 133 10.39 -3.17 -1.92
N MET A 134 11.04 -2.82 -3.03
CA MET A 134 10.45 -1.93 -4.03
C MET A 134 9.29 -2.59 -4.76
N LYS A 135 9.37 -3.89 -5.07
CA LYS A 135 8.23 -4.68 -5.53
C LYS A 135 7.09 -4.66 -4.51
N ALA A 136 7.39 -4.82 -3.21
CA ALA A 136 6.40 -4.71 -2.14
C ALA A 136 5.67 -3.36 -2.17
N VAL A 137 6.41 -2.25 -2.28
CA VAL A 137 5.84 -0.89 -2.35
C VAL A 137 4.97 -0.70 -3.60
N LYS A 138 5.38 -1.26 -4.75
CA LYS A 138 4.56 -1.23 -5.98
C LYS A 138 3.24 -1.95 -5.79
N LEU A 139 3.29 -3.17 -5.25
CA LEU A 139 2.09 -3.98 -4.99
C LEU A 139 1.19 -3.33 -3.95
N LEU A 140 1.76 -2.74 -2.90
CA LEU A 140 1.03 -1.99 -1.87
C LEU A 140 0.29 -0.78 -2.45
N ASN A 141 0.96 0.02 -3.29
CA ASN A 141 0.34 1.16 -3.97
C ASN A 141 -0.70 0.71 -5.00
N LEU A 142 -0.46 -0.40 -5.71
CA LEU A 142 -1.43 -0.97 -6.64
C LEU A 142 -2.70 -1.37 -5.89
N SER A 143 -2.57 -2.08 -4.77
CA SER A 143 -3.74 -2.49 -3.99
C SER A 143 -4.52 -1.30 -3.44
N SER A 144 -3.83 -0.27 -2.97
CA SER A 144 -4.44 1.01 -2.57
C SER A 144 -5.21 1.67 -3.72
N ALA A 145 -4.63 1.73 -4.92
CA ALA A 145 -5.29 2.32 -6.08
C ALA A 145 -6.55 1.53 -6.47
N LEU A 146 -6.51 0.20 -6.46
CA LEU A 146 -7.67 -0.65 -6.76
C LEU A 146 -8.81 -0.42 -5.76
N VAL A 147 -8.52 -0.41 -4.45
CA VAL A 147 -9.52 -0.15 -3.41
C VAL A 147 -10.03 1.31 -3.47
N GLY A 148 -9.15 2.26 -3.79
CA GLY A 148 -9.51 3.66 -4.04
C GLY A 148 -10.45 3.83 -5.23
N LEU A 149 -10.25 3.07 -6.32
CA LEU A 149 -11.12 3.11 -7.50
C LEU A 149 -12.56 2.73 -7.17
N VAL A 150 -12.77 1.68 -6.36
CA VAL A 150 -14.13 1.28 -5.94
C VAL A 150 -14.80 2.37 -5.12
N LEU A 151 -14.07 3.03 -4.22
CA LEU A 151 -14.63 4.12 -3.43
C LEU A 151 -14.96 5.34 -4.31
N THR A 152 -14.10 5.69 -5.26
CA THR A 152 -14.36 6.75 -6.23
C THR A 152 -15.60 6.44 -7.07
N GLN A 153 -15.72 5.20 -7.56
CA GLN A 153 -16.90 4.73 -8.29
C GLN A 153 -18.16 4.89 -7.42
N ALA A 154 -18.13 4.41 -6.18
CA ALA A 154 -19.26 4.53 -5.27
C ALA A 154 -19.66 5.99 -5.00
N ALA A 155 -18.69 6.88 -4.85
CA ALA A 155 -18.93 8.32 -4.68
C ALA A 155 -19.56 8.95 -5.93
N ILE A 156 -19.02 8.67 -7.13
CA ILE A 156 -19.56 9.21 -8.39
C ILE A 156 -20.99 8.71 -8.65
N LEU A 157 -21.24 7.41 -8.50
CA LEU A 157 -22.58 6.83 -8.68
C LEU A 157 -23.59 7.37 -7.66
N SER A 158 -23.13 7.73 -6.46
CA SER A 158 -24.00 8.38 -5.47
C SER A 158 -24.54 9.74 -5.89
N PHE A 159 -23.91 10.38 -6.89
CA PHE A 159 -24.39 11.63 -7.50
C PHE A 159 -25.11 11.44 -8.82
N ALA A 160 -24.61 10.54 -9.65
CA ALA A 160 -25.08 10.41 -11.03
C ALA A 160 -26.45 9.72 -11.13
N GLU A 161 -26.80 8.84 -10.18
CA GLU A 161 -28.00 8.01 -10.29
C GLU A 161 -29.00 8.20 -9.15
N THR A 162 -30.27 8.33 -9.53
CA THR A 162 -31.42 8.37 -8.61
C THR A 162 -31.94 6.98 -8.24
N LYS A 163 -31.51 5.92 -8.96
CA LYS A 163 -31.90 4.51 -8.73
C LYS A 163 -30.85 3.76 -7.87
N PRO A 164 -31.23 2.68 -7.19
CA PRO A 164 -30.30 1.90 -6.38
C PRO A 164 -29.27 1.16 -7.26
N TYR A 165 -28.01 1.63 -7.25
CA TYR A 165 -26.87 1.11 -8.02
C TYR A 165 -25.99 0.09 -7.25
N ASN A 166 -26.54 -0.51 -6.19
CA ASN A 166 -25.78 -1.37 -5.27
C ASN A 166 -25.06 -2.55 -5.94
N GLY A 167 -25.61 -3.09 -7.02
CA GLY A 167 -25.00 -4.20 -7.76
C GLY A 167 -23.61 -3.86 -8.31
N TYR A 168 -23.44 -2.69 -8.93
CA TYR A 168 -22.17 -2.31 -9.57
C TYR A 168 -21.04 -2.06 -8.57
N ASN A 169 -21.35 -1.45 -7.42
CA ASN A 169 -20.37 -1.21 -6.35
C ASN A 169 -19.98 -2.50 -5.63
N ALA A 170 -20.92 -3.42 -5.45
CA ALA A 170 -20.63 -4.72 -4.86
C ALA A 170 -19.75 -5.58 -5.79
N ILE A 171 -20.10 -5.67 -7.08
CA ILE A 171 -19.32 -6.42 -8.06
C ILE A 171 -17.88 -5.90 -8.16
N SER A 172 -17.71 -4.57 -8.29
CA SER A 172 -16.38 -3.95 -8.30
C SER A 172 -15.64 -4.16 -6.99
N GLY A 173 -16.32 -4.04 -5.85
CA GLY A 173 -15.77 -4.32 -4.53
C GLY A 173 -15.26 -5.75 -4.39
N PHE A 174 -16.02 -6.75 -4.85
CA PHE A 174 -15.59 -8.14 -4.85
C PHE A 174 -14.43 -8.41 -5.81
N LEU A 175 -14.50 -7.86 -7.03
CA LEU A 175 -13.46 -8.03 -8.05
C LEU A 175 -12.13 -7.45 -7.57
N PHE A 176 -12.10 -6.17 -7.23
CA PHE A 176 -10.87 -5.48 -6.83
C PHE A 176 -10.43 -5.88 -5.41
N GLY A 177 -11.37 -6.15 -4.50
CA GLY A 177 -11.06 -6.75 -3.20
C GLY A 177 -10.43 -8.14 -3.33
N GLY A 178 -10.91 -8.96 -4.26
CA GLY A 178 -10.36 -10.28 -4.56
C GLY A 178 -8.95 -10.21 -5.15
N ILE A 179 -8.71 -9.30 -6.10
CA ILE A 179 -7.38 -9.06 -6.68
C ILE A 179 -6.39 -8.64 -5.59
N THR A 180 -6.78 -7.69 -4.72
CA THR A 180 -5.90 -7.21 -3.64
C THR A 180 -5.62 -8.26 -2.56
N LEU A 181 -6.62 -9.08 -2.22
CA LEU A 181 -6.44 -10.27 -1.38
C LEU A 181 -5.43 -11.25 -2.01
N GLY A 182 -5.57 -11.52 -3.31
CA GLY A 182 -4.66 -12.37 -4.08
C GLY A 182 -3.23 -11.84 -4.12
N ILE A 183 -3.04 -10.52 -4.27
CA ILE A 183 -1.72 -9.88 -4.17
C ILE A 183 -1.09 -10.16 -2.80
N GLY A 184 -1.84 -9.94 -1.71
CA GLY A 184 -1.35 -10.19 -0.35
C GLY A 184 -0.94 -11.65 -0.14
N LEU A 185 -1.80 -12.59 -0.56
CA LEU A 185 -1.54 -14.03 -0.45
C LEU A 185 -0.33 -14.46 -1.28
N TRP A 186 -0.22 -13.96 -2.52
CA TRP A 186 0.92 -14.25 -3.39
C TRP A 186 2.23 -13.75 -2.79
N MET A 187 2.26 -12.53 -2.23
CA MET A 187 3.46 -12.00 -1.56
C MET A 187 3.88 -12.85 -0.35
N MET A 188 2.93 -13.42 0.39
CA MET A 188 3.21 -14.30 1.53
C MET A 188 3.78 -15.66 1.08
N CYS A 189 3.24 -16.22 -0.01
CA CYS A 189 3.60 -17.52 -0.54
C CYS A 189 4.86 -17.48 -1.44
N GLU A 190 5.26 -16.31 -1.94
CA GLU A 190 6.44 -16.16 -2.80
C GLU A 190 7.73 -16.58 -2.05
N LYS A 191 8.29 -17.71 -2.48
CA LYS A 191 9.62 -18.19 -2.06
C LYS A 191 10.65 -17.69 -3.09
N ARG A 192 11.33 -16.59 -2.78
CA ARG A 192 12.53 -16.17 -3.52
C ARG A 192 13.76 -16.71 -2.80
N LYS A 193 14.77 -17.17 -3.57
CA LYS A 193 16.10 -17.48 -3.03
C LYS A 193 16.77 -16.16 -2.67
N GLU A 194 17.26 -16.01 -1.45
CA GLU A 194 18.06 -14.85 -1.06
C GLU A 194 19.35 -14.88 -1.89
N GLU A 195 19.62 -13.83 -2.67
CA GLU A 195 20.94 -13.68 -3.31
C GLU A 195 21.97 -13.50 -2.18
N PRO A 196 23.06 -14.29 -2.18
CA PRO A 196 24.05 -14.24 -1.12
C PRO A 196 24.58 -12.81 -0.98
N GLU A 197 24.59 -12.34 0.26
CA GLU A 197 25.16 -11.06 0.64
C GLU A 197 26.56 -10.94 0.03
N HIS A 198 26.76 -9.94 -0.83
CA HIS A 198 28.08 -9.63 -1.37
C HIS A 198 29.00 -9.27 -0.19
N LYS A 199 29.75 -10.27 0.29
CA LYS A 199 30.82 -10.09 1.27
C LYS A 199 31.73 -8.99 0.72
N PRO A 200 32.03 -7.93 1.48
CA PRO A 200 33.06 -6.99 1.07
C PRO A 200 34.33 -7.80 0.82
N GLU A 201 34.92 -7.65 -0.37
CA GLU A 201 36.22 -8.25 -0.66
C GLU A 201 37.18 -7.88 0.48
N PRO A 202 37.96 -8.85 1.00
CA PRO A 202 38.99 -8.54 1.96
C PRO A 202 39.88 -7.47 1.34
N LYS A 203 40.00 -6.32 2.02
CA LYS A 203 40.89 -5.24 1.56
C LYS A 203 42.24 -5.88 1.25
N PRO A 204 42.83 -5.66 0.06
CA PRO A 204 44.16 -6.15 -0.22
C PRO A 204 45.06 -5.65 0.91
N LEU A 205 45.80 -6.59 1.51
CA LEU A 205 46.78 -6.30 2.55
C LEU A 205 47.69 -5.20 2.01
N THR A 206 47.52 -3.99 2.53
CA THR A 206 48.43 -2.89 2.22
C THR A 206 49.84 -3.37 2.51
N SER A 207 50.76 -3.11 1.58
CA SER A 207 52.15 -3.57 1.53
C SER A 207 52.98 -3.29 2.79
N GLN A 208 52.42 -2.60 3.78
CA GLN A 208 53.04 -2.29 5.06
C GLN A 208 52.99 -3.44 6.09
N GLN A 209 52.19 -4.50 5.88
CA GLN A 209 52.16 -5.66 6.79
C GLN A 209 53.13 -6.78 6.43
N GLN A 210 53.74 -6.78 5.24
CA GLN A 210 54.74 -7.79 4.87
C GLN A 210 56.15 -7.48 5.43
N HIS A 211 56.43 -6.23 5.80
CA HIS A 211 57.75 -5.82 6.28
C HIS A 211 57.97 -5.94 7.81
N LYS A 212 56.94 -6.33 8.58
CA LYS A 212 57.05 -6.53 10.04
C LYS A 212 57.21 -8.01 10.44
N SER A 213 57.37 -8.90 9.48
CA SER A 213 57.45 -10.36 9.70
C SER A 213 58.77 -10.97 9.22
N GLN A 214 59.80 -10.15 9.03
CA GLN A 214 61.18 -10.59 8.78
C GLN A 214 62.09 -10.07 9.88
#